data_AF-A0A3D4PFM8-F1
#
_entry.id   AF-A0A3D4PFM8-F1
#
_cell.length_a   1.000
_cell.length_b   1.000
_cell.length_c   1.000
_cell.angle_alpha   90.00
_cell.angle_beta   90.00
_cell.angle_gamma   90.00
#
_symmetry.space_group_name_H-M   'P 1'
#
loop_
_entity.id
_entity.type
_entity.pdbx_description
1 polymer ?
#
loop_
_entity_poly.entity_id
_entity_poly.type
_entity_poly.pdbx_seq_one_letter_code
_entity_poly.pdbx_strand_id
1 'polypeptide(L)'
;MSVPVSKSETTGKPAVSGKKNSTSHAIAVIGNPNTGKSTLFNALAGMNAQVGNYPGVTVEKKVGRFRHEGREIQLIDLPGTYSLSPRTADEMVSVRVLLGTQKKAEPIDGVICIVDATHLDRNLYLFSQIL
;
A
#
# COMPACT_ATOMS: atom_id res chain seq x y z
N MET A 1 22.52 9.88 64.26
CA MET A 1 21.85 8.69 64.81
C MET A 1 20.47 8.59 64.20
N SER A 2 20.28 7.55 63.40
CA SER A 2 19.07 6.79 63.07
C SER A 2 17.69 7.45 63.17
N VAL A 3 17.04 7.68 62.02
CA VAL A 3 15.68 7.17 61.72
C VAL A 3 15.65 6.88 60.20
N PRO A 4 15.34 5.64 59.77
CA PRO A 4 13.97 5.38 59.30
C PRO A 4 13.47 3.95 59.53
N VAL A 5 12.19 3.81 59.88
CA VAL A 5 11.39 2.61 59.57
C VAL A 5 9.98 3.06 59.19
N SER A 6 9.55 2.69 57.99
CA SER A 6 8.17 2.28 57.69
C SER A 6 8.12 1.67 56.29
N LYS A 7 8.01 0.34 56.23
CA LYS A 7 7.70 -0.44 55.01
C LYS A 7 6.22 -0.26 54.64
N SER A 8 5.91 -0.28 53.36
CA SER A 8 4.75 -1.04 52.87
C SER A 8 5.04 -1.56 51.46
N GLU A 9 4.99 -2.88 51.33
CA GLU A 9 4.91 -3.62 50.07
C GLU A 9 3.45 -3.62 49.60
N THR A 10 3.21 -3.46 48.30
CA THR A 10 2.21 -4.27 47.58
C THR A 10 2.41 -4.13 46.06
N THR A 11 3.02 -5.19 45.49
CA THR A 11 2.56 -5.95 44.30
C THR A 11 1.80 -5.23 43.17
N GLY A 12 2.26 -5.44 41.93
CA GLY A 12 1.31 -5.52 40.80
C GLY A 12 1.80 -5.20 39.39
N LYS A 13 2.52 -6.15 38.77
CA LYS A 13 2.60 -6.44 37.32
C LYS A 13 3.20 -5.39 36.36
N PRO A 14 4.15 -5.77 35.47
CA PRO A 14 4.51 -4.94 34.33
C PRO A 14 3.32 -4.87 33.37
N ALA A 15 2.89 -3.67 33.00
CA ALA A 15 2.00 -3.48 31.88
C ALA A 15 2.76 -3.89 30.60
N VAL A 16 2.56 -5.13 30.18
CA VAL A 16 2.92 -5.61 28.84
C VAL A 16 2.06 -4.82 27.85
N SER A 17 2.57 -3.67 27.40
CA SER A 17 2.08 -3.03 26.19
C SER A 17 2.58 -3.85 25.01
N GLY A 18 1.92 -4.98 24.77
CA GLY A 18 2.14 -5.79 23.59
C GLY A 18 1.91 -4.94 22.35
N LYS A 19 2.96 -4.71 21.57
CA LYS A 19 2.83 -4.38 20.15
C LYS A 19 1.92 -5.45 19.54
N LYS A 20 0.63 -5.16 19.34
CA LYS A 20 -0.12 -5.88 18.31
C LYS A 20 0.61 -5.53 17.03
N ASN A 21 1.37 -6.47 16.49
CA ASN A 21 1.82 -6.41 15.10
C ASN A 21 0.53 -6.38 14.27
N SER A 22 0.03 -5.18 13.93
CA SER A 22 -0.93 -5.06 12.84
C SER A 22 -0.17 -5.54 11.61
N THR A 23 -0.52 -6.73 11.13
CA THR A 23 -0.05 -7.20 9.83
C THR A 23 -0.66 -6.24 8.81
N SER A 24 0.16 -5.32 8.29
CA SER A 24 -0.22 -4.40 7.23
C SER A 24 -0.12 -5.14 5.91
N HIS A 25 -1.19 -5.15 5.13
CA HIS A 25 -1.18 -5.73 3.78
C HIS A 25 -0.96 -4.65 2.73
N ALA A 26 0.04 -4.80 1.88
CA ALA A 26 0.33 -3.89 0.79
C ALA A 26 -0.37 -4.36 -0.48
N ILE A 27 -1.34 -3.58 -0.97
CA ILE A 27 -2.13 -3.91 -2.16
C ILE A 27 -1.84 -2.88 -3.25
N ALA A 28 -1.33 -3.34 -4.40
CA ALA A 28 -1.14 -2.49 -5.56
C ALA A 28 -2.44 -2.30 -6.32
N VAL A 29 -2.73 -1.07 -6.75
CA VAL A 29 -3.84 -0.77 -7.65
C VAL A 29 -3.27 -0.44 -9.02
N ILE A 30 -3.72 -1.18 -10.03
CA ILE A 30 -3.31 -1.01 -11.41
C ILE A 30 -4.53 -1.03 -12.33
N GLY A 31 -4.36 -0.52 -13.54
CA GLY A 31 -5.37 -0.50 -14.57
C GLY A 31 -4.92 0.38 -15.71
N ASN A 32 -5.71 0.42 -16.77
CA ASN A 32 -5.45 1.36 -17.86
C ASN A 32 -5.63 2.82 -17.38
N PRO A 33 -4.96 3.80 -18.01
CA PRO A 33 -5.28 5.20 -17.83
C PRO A 33 -6.79 5.46 -18.00
N ASN A 34 -7.33 6.34 -17.16
CA ASN A 34 -8.73 6.80 -17.17
C ASN A 34 -9.80 5.73 -16.84
N THR A 35 -9.46 4.62 -16.20
CA THR A 35 -10.44 3.57 -15.80
C THR A 35 -11.10 3.78 -14.44
N GLY A 36 -10.87 4.93 -13.79
CA GLY A 36 -11.42 5.21 -12.45
C GLY A 36 -10.54 4.77 -11.28
N LYS A 37 -9.30 4.35 -11.55
CA LYS A 37 -8.31 3.98 -10.52
C LYS A 37 -8.14 5.04 -9.42
N SER A 38 -7.93 6.30 -9.80
CA SER A 38 -7.79 7.42 -8.84
C SER A 38 -9.06 7.64 -8.02
N THR A 39 -10.24 7.40 -8.60
CA THR A 39 -11.52 7.50 -7.90
C THR A 39 -11.62 6.44 -6.80
N LEU A 40 -11.32 5.18 -7.12
CA LEU A 40 -11.30 4.11 -6.11
C LEU A 40 -10.25 4.38 -5.03
N PHE A 41 -9.03 4.77 -5.43
CA PHE A 41 -7.95 5.07 -4.49
C PHE A 41 -8.37 6.14 -3.49
N ASN A 42 -8.93 7.26 -3.96
CA ASN A 42 -9.35 8.35 -3.09
C ASN A 42 -10.52 7.94 -2.18
N ALA A 43 -11.46 7.13 -2.69
CA ALA A 43 -12.58 6.63 -1.90
C ALA A 43 -12.13 5.73 -0.73
N LEU A 44 -11.10 4.91 -0.95
CA LEU A 44 -10.56 4.01 0.07
C LEU A 44 -9.56 4.71 1.02
N ALA A 45 -8.64 5.51 0.48
CA ALA A 45 -7.59 6.15 1.25
C ALA A 45 -8.08 7.35 2.07
N GLY A 46 -9.08 8.07 1.56
CA GLY A 46 -9.58 9.31 2.18
C GLY A 46 -8.46 10.31 2.47
N MET A 47 -8.46 10.86 3.69
CA MET A 47 -7.45 11.83 4.13
C MET A 47 -6.07 11.23 4.41
N ASN A 48 -5.93 9.90 4.44
CA ASN A 48 -4.68 9.21 4.74
C ASN A 48 -3.85 8.91 3.49
N ALA A 49 -4.07 9.68 2.42
CA ALA A 49 -3.26 9.61 1.21
C ALA A 49 -1.98 10.43 1.38
N GLN A 50 -0.85 9.83 1.02
CA GLN A 50 0.46 10.46 0.98
C GLN A 50 0.98 10.41 -0.45
N VAL A 51 1.54 11.53 -0.91
CA VAL A 51 2.14 11.66 -2.24
C VAL A 51 3.64 11.87 -2.06
N GLY A 52 4.43 11.12 -2.81
CA GLY A 52 5.88 11.26 -2.89
C GLY A 52 6.37 10.86 -4.28
N ASN A 53 7.65 10.51 -4.39
CA ASN A 53 8.23 10.01 -5.64
C ASN A 53 8.85 8.63 -5.41
N TYR A 54 8.84 7.80 -6.46
CA TYR A 54 9.58 6.55 -6.42
C TYR A 54 11.10 6.82 -6.37
N PRO A 55 11.88 6.00 -5.64
CA PRO A 55 13.32 6.23 -5.49
C PRO A 55 14.06 6.24 -6.82
N GLY A 56 14.79 7.33 -7.09
CA GLY A 56 15.64 7.47 -8.27
C GLY A 56 14.91 7.82 -9.57
N VAL A 57 13.62 8.16 -9.49
CA VAL A 57 12.82 8.63 -10.64
C VAL A 57 11.89 9.78 -10.22
N THR A 58 11.42 10.57 -11.18
CA THR A 58 10.45 11.67 -10.95
C THR A 58 9.00 11.19 -11.01
N VAL A 59 8.77 9.88 -10.95
CA VAL A 59 7.44 9.28 -11.02
C VAL A 59 6.76 9.41 -9.67
N GLU A 60 5.57 10.01 -9.67
CA GLU A 60 4.74 10.19 -8.48
C GLU A 60 4.33 8.84 -7.90
N LYS A 61 4.43 8.72 -6.57
CA LYS A 61 3.98 7.58 -5.77
C LYS A 61 2.85 8.04 -4.86
N LYS A 62 1.65 7.49 -5.01
CA LYS A 62 0.55 7.69 -4.04
C LYS A 62 0.38 6.45 -3.19
N VAL A 63 0.35 6.66 -1.89
CA VAL A 63 0.11 5.61 -0.90
C VAL A 63 -1.05 6.01 -0.01
N GLY A 64 -2.07 5.19 0.04
CA GLY A 64 -3.21 5.34 0.92
C GLY A 64 -3.14 4.33 2.07
N ARG A 65 -3.75 4.65 3.21
CA ARG A 65 -3.90 3.69 4.31
C ARG A 65 -5.32 3.70 4.83
N PHE A 66 -5.89 2.51 4.99
CA PHE A 66 -7.20 2.34 5.60
C PHE A 66 -7.24 1.04 6.39
N ARG A 67 -8.29 0.90 7.20
CA ARG A 67 -8.52 -0.29 8.02
C ARG A 67 -9.80 -0.97 7.59
N HIS A 68 -9.73 -2.28 7.38
CA HIS A 68 -10.88 -3.11 7.04
C HIS A 68 -10.85 -4.38 7.88
N GLU A 69 -11.96 -4.70 8.55
CA GLU A 69 -12.09 -5.89 9.41
C GLU A 69 -10.93 -6.05 10.41
N GLY A 70 -10.47 -4.94 10.99
CA GLY A 70 -9.38 -4.93 11.96
C GLY A 70 -7.97 -5.03 11.37
N ARG A 71 -7.81 -5.27 10.07
CA ARG A 71 -6.53 -5.31 9.34
C ARG A 71 -6.15 -3.95 8.77
N GLU A 72 -4.87 -3.62 8.82
CA GLU A 72 -4.33 -2.43 8.18
C GLU A 72 -4.01 -2.75 6.71
N ILE A 73 -4.47 -1.91 5.80
CA ILE A 73 -4.23 -2.06 4.36
C ILE A 73 -3.52 -0.81 3.86
N GLN A 74 -2.37 -1.01 3.24
CA GLN A 74 -1.64 0.00 2.50
C GLN A 74 -2.00 -0.15 1.01
N LEU A 75 -2.61 0.89 0.44
CA LEU A 75 -2.97 0.93 -0.97
C LEU A 75 -1.89 1.69 -1.74
N ILE A 76 -1.32 1.07 -2.78
CA ILE A 76 -0.26 1.68 -3.60
C ILE A 76 -0.82 1.95 -4.98
N ASP A 77 -0.99 3.22 -5.35
CA ASP A 77 -1.42 3.59 -6.70
C ASP A 77 -0.25 3.44 -7.68
N LEU A 78 -0.42 2.58 -8.68
CA LEU A 78 0.54 2.45 -9.77
C LEU A 78 0.17 3.36 -10.94
N PRO A 79 1.15 3.90 -11.68
CA PRO A 79 0.88 4.55 -12.95
C PRO A 79 0.03 3.67 -13.87
N GLY A 80 -0.96 4.28 -14.52
CA GLY A 80 -1.81 3.59 -15.47
C GLY A 80 -0.99 3.07 -16.64
N THR A 81 -1.18 1.81 -17.02
CA THR A 81 -0.48 1.19 -18.15
C THR A 81 -1.45 0.41 -19.02
N TYR A 82 -1.10 0.23 -20.30
CA TYR A 82 -1.87 -0.62 -21.21
C TYR A 82 -1.37 -2.07 -21.26
N SER A 83 -0.15 -2.31 -20.76
CA SER A 83 0.48 -3.63 -20.75
C SER A 83 1.63 -3.68 -19.76
N LEU A 84 2.17 -4.87 -19.49
CA LEU A 84 3.43 -5.05 -18.76
C LEU A 84 4.68 -4.92 -19.66
N SER A 85 4.51 -4.42 -20.89
CA SER A 85 5.60 -4.00 -21.78
C SER A 85 5.73 -2.47 -21.75
N PRO A 86 6.53 -1.92 -20.80
CA PRO A 86 6.54 -0.50 -20.52
C PRO A 86 7.23 0.29 -21.63
N ARG A 87 6.63 1.41 -22.02
CA ARG A 87 7.15 2.37 -23.00
C ARG A 87 7.62 3.67 -22.36
N THR A 88 7.24 3.93 -21.11
CA THR A 88 7.60 5.13 -20.35
C THR A 88 8.26 4.76 -19.01
N ALA A 89 8.92 5.73 -18.39
CA ALA A 89 9.48 5.55 -17.04
C ALA A 89 8.40 5.24 -16.00
N ASP A 90 7.23 5.87 -16.14
CA ASP A 90 6.07 5.68 -15.29
C ASP A 90 5.53 4.23 -15.41
N GLU A 91 5.36 3.74 -16.64
CA GLU A 91 4.94 2.34 -16.86
C GLU A 91 5.97 1.34 -16.34
N MET A 92 7.27 1.66 -16.47
CA MET A 92 8.36 0.83 -15.95
C MET A 92 8.30 0.69 -14.42
N VAL A 93 7.89 1.74 -13.71
CA VAL A 93 7.68 1.67 -12.26
C VAL A 93 6.58 0.67 -11.92
N SER A 94 5.45 0.69 -12.62
CA SER A 94 4.36 -0.28 -12.40
C SER A 94 4.85 -1.72 -12.52
N VAL A 95 5.60 -2.02 -13.58
CA VAL A 95 6.18 -3.36 -13.82
C VAL A 95 7.16 -3.76 -12.71
N ARG A 96 8.06 -2.86 -12.30
CA ARG A 96 9.04 -3.16 -11.25
C ARG A 96 8.40 -3.39 -9.89
N VAL A 97 7.33 -2.66 -9.56
CA VAL A 97 6.60 -2.87 -8.29
C VAL A 97 5.90 -4.22 -8.31
N LEU A 98 5.19 -4.57 -9.41
CA LEU A 98 4.54 -5.87 -9.55
C LEU A 98 5.52 -7.04 -9.47
N LEU A 99 6.72 -6.89 -10.03
CA LEU A 99 7.77 -7.91 -10.01
C LEU A 99 8.61 -7.89 -8.71
N GLY A 100 8.36 -6.99 -7.77
CA GLY A 100 9.16 -6.84 -6.55
C GLY A 100 10.62 -6.39 -6.78
N THR A 101 10.92 -5.80 -7.94
CA THR A 101 12.27 -5.33 -8.32
C THR A 101 12.47 -3.82 -8.13
N GLN A 102 11.42 -3.09 -7.74
CA GLN A 102 11.52 -1.66 -7.48
C GLN A 102 12.29 -1.39 -6.19
N LYS A 103 13.39 -0.63 -6.30
CA LYS A 103 14.26 -0.30 -5.15
C LYS A 103 13.47 0.42 -4.06
N LYS A 104 13.63 -0.03 -2.81
CA LYS A 104 12.98 0.52 -1.60
C LYS A 104 11.45 0.62 -1.70
N ALA A 105 10.82 -0.21 -2.55
CA ALA A 105 9.39 -0.46 -2.46
C ALA A 105 9.14 -1.62 -1.49
N GLU A 106 8.06 -1.52 -0.72
CA GLU A 106 7.58 -2.66 0.07
C GLU A 106 7.06 -3.74 -0.89
N PRO A 107 7.29 -5.03 -0.60
CA PRO A 107 6.67 -6.11 -1.38
C PRO A 107 5.15 -6.01 -1.25
N ILE A 108 4.45 -6.38 -2.32
CA ILE A 108 2.99 -6.37 -2.36
C ILE A 108 2.45 -7.76 -2.01
N ASP A 109 1.34 -7.80 -1.28
CA ASP A 109 0.61 -9.01 -0.91
C ASP A 109 -0.52 -9.33 -1.91
N GLY A 110 -0.87 -8.37 -2.76
CA GLY A 110 -1.94 -8.54 -3.74
C GLY A 110 -2.08 -7.37 -4.71
N VAL A 111 -2.90 -7.58 -5.73
CA VAL A 111 -3.17 -6.62 -6.80
C VAL A 111 -4.67 -6.44 -6.97
N ILE A 112 -5.12 -5.19 -7.09
CA ILE A 112 -6.45 -4.84 -7.56
C ILE A 112 -6.29 -4.28 -8.98
N CYS A 113 -6.79 -5.03 -9.97
CA CYS A 113 -6.81 -4.58 -11.36
C CYS A 113 -8.17 -3.94 -11.68
N ILE A 114 -8.15 -2.65 -12.01
CA ILE A 114 -9.35 -1.88 -12.38
C ILE A 114 -9.59 -2.00 -13.88
N VAL A 115 -10.77 -2.52 -14.21
CA VAL A 115 -11.23 -2.77 -15.56
C VAL A 115 -12.43 -1.87 -15.85
N ASP A 116 -12.33 -1.06 -16.90
CA ASP A 116 -13.47 -0.30 -17.44
C ASP A 116 -14.37 -1.21 -18.27
N ALA A 117 -15.61 -1.40 -17.81
CA ALA A 117 -16.62 -2.24 -18.44
C ALA A 117 -17.04 -1.75 -19.84
N THR A 118 -16.81 -0.47 -20.17
CA THR A 118 -17.11 0.08 -21.50
C THR A 118 -16.02 -0.20 -22.53
N HIS A 119 -14.83 -0.68 -22.09
CA HIS A 119 -13.67 -0.94 -22.94
C HIS A 119 -12.96 -2.26 -22.56
N LEU A 120 -13.74 -3.35 -22.41
CA LEU A 120 -13.25 -4.63 -21.89
C LEU A 120 -12.04 -5.17 -22.64
N ASP A 121 -12.05 -5.24 -23.97
CA ASP A 121 -10.97 -5.88 -24.76
C ASP A 121 -9.57 -5.37 -24.38
N ARG A 122 -9.44 -4.04 -24.31
CA ARG A 122 -8.19 -3.37 -23.98
C ARG A 122 -7.79 -3.57 -22.51
N ASN A 123 -8.77 -3.61 -21.60
CA ASN A 123 -8.51 -3.79 -20.17
C ASN A 123 -8.17 -5.24 -19.83
N LEU A 124 -8.85 -6.19 -20.48
CA LEU A 124 -8.60 -7.61 -20.33
C LEU A 124 -7.23 -8.02 -20.88
N TYR A 125 -6.70 -7.30 -21.87
CA TYR A 125 -5.32 -7.48 -22.31
C TYR A 125 -4.31 -7.27 -21.16
N LEU A 126 -4.39 -6.14 -20.45
CA LEU A 126 -3.54 -5.90 -19.27
C LEU A 126 -3.79 -6.95 -18.17
N PHE A 127 -5.07 -7.22 -17.87
CA PHE A 127 -5.45 -8.18 -16.84
C PHE A 127 -4.84 -9.57 -17.10
N SER A 128 -4.86 -10.04 -18.36
CA SER A 128 -4.30 -11.34 -18.73
C SER A 128 -2.80 -11.48 -18.48
N GLN A 129 -2.06 -10.37 -18.41
CA GLN A 129 -0.62 -10.36 -18.12
C GLN A 129 -0.32 -10.33 -16.62
N ILE A 130 -1.29 -9.91 -15.80
CA ILE A 130 -1.17 -9.82 -14.33
C ILE A 130 -1.53 -11.16 -13.66
N LEU A 131 -2.45 -11.92 -14.26
CA LEU A 131 -2.87 -13.25 -13.81
C LEU A 131 -1.75 -14.29 -13.93
#